data_AF-W7S8G1-F1
#
_entry.id   AF-W7S8G1-F1
#
_cell.length_a   1.000
_cell.length_b   1.000
_cell.length_c   1.000
_cell.angle_alpha   90.00
_cell.angle_beta   90.00
_cell.angle_gamma   90.00
#
_symmetry.space_group_name_H-M   'P 1'
#
loop_
_entity.id
_entity.type
_entity.pdbx_description
1 polymer ?
#
loop_
_entity_poly.entity_id
_entity_poly.type
_entity_poly.pdbx_seq_one_letter_code
_entity_poly.pdbx_strand_id
1 'polypeptide(L)'
;RPAAAADRRRPADGRARAARRGTRGTVAPARRGRPARHRRGPGSPRRRRHRPPARCRVRDDRVAARPLRAAGRRPDVDRRAAAGRHASRRRPGFRGVSDGGRVRPDDLDHRRPRPGHAAALGGPGRRRRPGRGPGPQRRRRGAGRRRRPEAGRHPSAGPPDPEPAGPTGACRAEARAANANSVLVVLSPYPYALGWADNHVPAILWSVPSGLNTHRAVAEILFGEQSPAGRLPQTWYRSDADVPADLDRDTVAGEWTYMYTRREPLYAFGHGLTYTTFAYGPLRLSGSHLRDDEELAISVQVRNTGFRECAEVVQLYTRQLRSAVAQPNKQLRDFQKITLAAQASRTVTFLLRTSDLAFWDVTTQRWVVESGTHEICVGRSADDLVGTAAITVHGATVSGRKLAAGPVPASTADMTAGIAIVDTDERDCPVLSPLRPGAWLGFLRCETAGARRWGVVGDNLGDRPVIVELHADSADGPVLSLLAVPPATARHPTAVTAALPPLPERCDLFVVCAATGLRLSVITFD
;
A
#
# COMPACT_ATOMS: atom_id res chain seq x y z
N ARG A 1 33.57 57.82 -3.54
CA ARG A 1 34.66 58.83 -3.44
C ARG A 1 34.00 60.20 -3.49
N PRO A 2 34.42 61.19 -2.68
CA PRO A 2 35.15 61.10 -1.39
C PRO A 2 34.10 60.94 -0.24
N ALA A 3 34.29 61.22 1.06
CA ALA A 3 35.46 61.58 1.90
C ALA A 3 35.32 60.84 3.28
N ALA A 4 36.40 60.33 3.91
CA ALA A 4 37.16 60.92 5.03
C ALA A 4 36.41 60.97 6.40
N ALA A 5 36.99 60.63 7.58
CA ALA A 5 38.32 60.10 7.98
C ALA A 5 38.29 59.65 9.48
N ALA A 6 39.18 58.80 10.06
CA ALA A 6 40.13 57.83 9.47
C ALA A 6 40.82 56.81 10.45
N ASP A 7 40.90 57.07 11.77
CA ASP A 7 42.15 56.85 12.56
C ASP A 7 41.87 56.55 14.07
N ARG A 8 42.60 55.80 14.94
CA ARG A 8 43.85 54.97 15.02
C ARG A 8 43.70 53.95 16.20
N ARG A 9 44.50 52.87 16.45
CA ARG A 9 45.45 52.00 15.70
C ARG A 9 45.64 50.66 16.48
N ARG A 10 46.05 49.58 15.77
CA ARG A 10 46.65 48.32 16.29
C ARG A 10 48.21 48.46 16.37
N PRO A 11 49.10 47.45 16.62
CA PRO A 11 48.98 46.00 16.89
C PRO A 11 49.73 45.58 18.21
N ALA A 12 50.21 44.36 18.51
CA ALA A 12 50.47 43.13 17.73
C ALA A 12 50.49 41.80 18.55
N ASP A 13 50.84 40.74 17.81
CA ASP A 13 51.04 39.31 18.10
C ASP A 13 51.85 38.92 19.37
N GLY A 14 51.94 37.65 19.81
CA GLY A 14 51.64 36.40 19.08
C GLY A 14 51.51 35.13 19.93
N ARG A 15 51.82 33.96 19.36
CA ARG A 15 51.39 32.63 19.84
C ARG A 15 52.49 31.79 20.53
N ALA A 16 52.04 30.91 21.45
CA ALA A 16 52.24 29.44 21.45
C ALA A 16 53.00 28.74 22.63
N ARG A 17 52.41 27.63 23.12
CA ARG A 17 53.02 26.45 23.81
C ARG A 17 53.65 26.68 25.21
N ALA A 18 53.86 25.67 26.09
CA ALA A 18 53.15 24.39 26.36
C ALA A 18 53.68 23.72 27.67
N ALA A 19 52.91 22.75 28.21
CA ALA A 19 53.36 21.52 28.91
C ALA A 19 53.71 21.43 30.43
N ARG A 20 53.06 20.43 31.08
CA ARG A 20 53.57 19.41 32.07
C ARG A 20 53.72 19.66 33.61
N ARG A 21 52.81 18.97 34.34
CA ARG A 21 53.00 17.97 35.44
C ARG A 21 53.51 18.35 36.87
N GLY A 22 52.69 17.92 37.85
CA GLY A 22 53.13 17.25 39.12
C GLY A 22 52.85 18.01 40.44
N THR A 23 52.78 17.42 41.64
CA THR A 23 52.23 16.13 42.18
C THR A 23 52.48 16.07 43.72
N ARG A 24 51.71 15.27 44.47
CA ARG A 24 51.78 15.03 45.95
C ARG A 24 51.17 16.16 46.82
N GLY A 25 50.68 15.93 48.05
CA GLY A 25 50.58 14.68 48.84
C GLY A 25 49.60 14.78 50.04
N THR A 26 49.30 13.64 50.69
CA THR A 26 48.27 13.44 51.73
C THR A 26 48.76 13.55 53.18
N VAL A 27 47.86 13.83 54.14
CA VAL A 27 47.76 13.21 55.50
C VAL A 27 46.41 13.55 56.18
N ALA A 28 45.95 12.71 57.12
CA ALA A 28 44.79 12.89 58.03
C ALA A 28 45.10 12.21 59.40
N PRO A 29 44.37 12.42 60.53
CA PRO A 29 43.11 11.66 60.82
C PRO A 29 42.16 12.27 61.93
N ALA A 30 41.31 11.40 62.54
CA ALA A 30 40.46 11.56 63.77
C ALA A 30 39.03 12.14 63.57
N ARG A 31 37.90 11.41 63.79
CA ARG A 31 37.26 10.79 65.01
C ARG A 31 36.42 11.82 65.82
N ARG A 32 35.22 11.53 66.39
CA ARG A 32 34.44 10.29 66.66
C ARG A 32 32.94 10.65 66.96
N GLY A 33 31.96 9.74 66.77
CA GLY A 33 30.58 9.92 67.30
C GLY A 33 29.49 8.94 66.79
N ARG A 34 28.75 8.28 67.69
CA ARG A 34 27.58 7.35 67.53
C ARG A 34 27.09 6.92 68.96
N PRO A 35 25.97 6.19 69.23
CA PRO A 35 25.25 5.23 68.35
C PRO A 35 23.68 5.12 68.48
N ALA A 36 23.09 4.23 67.66
CA ALA A 36 21.95 3.32 67.98
C ALA A 36 20.53 3.86 68.28
N ARG A 37 19.42 3.11 68.13
CA ARG A 37 19.05 1.87 67.35
C ARG A 37 17.52 1.71 67.42
N HIS A 38 16.86 1.18 66.37
CA HIS A 38 15.70 0.27 66.51
C HIS A 38 15.58 -0.65 65.26
N ARG A 39 14.74 -1.70 65.33
CA ARG A 39 14.72 -2.86 64.39
C ARG A 39 13.37 -3.04 63.67
N ARG A 40 13.40 -3.54 62.42
CA ARG A 40 12.69 -4.73 61.85
C ARG A 40 12.14 -4.53 60.42
N GLY A 41 12.11 -5.61 59.64
CA GLY A 41 11.19 -5.79 58.50
C GLY A 41 11.77 -5.58 57.08
N PRO A 42 11.68 -6.56 56.15
CA PRO A 42 12.18 -6.43 54.78
C PRO A 42 11.08 -6.19 53.73
N GLY A 43 11.46 -5.63 52.57
CA GLY A 43 10.61 -5.56 51.38
C GLY A 43 11.40 -5.16 50.12
N SER A 44 11.51 -6.07 49.15
CA SER A 44 12.32 -5.88 47.94
C SER A 44 11.68 -4.90 46.93
N PRO A 45 12.48 -4.09 46.20
CA PRO A 45 11.94 -3.07 45.28
C PRO A 45 11.29 -3.70 44.03
N ARG A 46 10.02 -3.38 43.78
CA ARG A 46 9.33 -3.75 42.53
C ARG A 46 9.79 -2.84 41.38
N ARG A 47 10.13 -3.45 40.24
CA ARG A 47 10.49 -2.76 38.99
C ARG A 47 9.39 -1.78 38.57
N ARG A 48 9.75 -0.53 38.24
CA ARG A 48 8.85 0.39 37.50
C ARG A 48 8.66 -0.18 36.09
N ARG A 49 7.44 -0.59 35.74
CA ARG A 49 7.05 -0.83 34.33
C ARG A 49 6.64 0.50 33.70
N HIS A 50 7.15 0.81 32.52
CA HIS A 50 6.64 1.92 31.71
C HIS A 50 5.18 1.63 31.30
N ARG A 51 4.35 2.67 31.26
CA ARG A 51 3.03 2.62 30.62
C ARG A 51 3.18 3.05 29.15
N PRO A 52 2.49 2.39 28.20
CA PRO A 52 2.30 2.96 26.86
C PRO A 52 1.34 4.17 26.92
N PRO A 53 1.36 5.05 25.91
CA PRO A 53 0.43 6.18 25.81
C PRO A 53 -1.03 5.74 25.61
N ALA A 54 -1.96 6.67 25.83
CA ALA A 54 -3.38 6.37 25.98
C ALA A 54 -4.09 6.00 24.67
N ARG A 55 -4.91 4.93 24.70
CA ARG A 55 -5.96 4.69 23.70
C ARG A 55 -7.15 5.60 23.98
N CYS A 56 -7.79 6.13 22.93
CA CYS A 56 -9.08 6.81 23.05
C CYS A 56 -10.12 5.87 23.67
N ARG A 57 -10.87 6.37 24.65
CA ARG A 57 -12.02 5.66 25.22
C ARG A 57 -13.28 6.10 24.48
N VAL A 58 -13.90 5.16 23.77
CA VAL A 58 -15.34 5.25 23.46
C VAL A 58 -16.11 5.16 24.79
N ARG A 59 -17.18 5.93 24.95
CA ARG A 59 -18.11 5.78 26.08
C ARG A 59 -19.19 4.75 25.73
N ASP A 60 -19.18 3.63 26.45
CA ASP A 60 -20.34 2.74 26.54
C ASP A 60 -21.37 3.33 27.52
N ASP A 61 -22.25 4.21 27.03
CA ASP A 61 -23.40 4.69 27.81
C ASP A 61 -24.50 3.60 27.84
N ARG A 62 -24.31 2.59 28.69
CA ARG A 62 -25.26 1.50 28.94
C ARG A 62 -26.54 2.02 29.63
N VAL A 63 -27.58 2.31 28.86
CA VAL A 63 -28.93 2.57 29.39
C VAL A 63 -29.49 1.27 29.99
N ALA A 64 -29.72 1.27 31.30
CA ALA A 64 -30.23 0.11 32.02
C ALA A 64 -31.77 0.05 31.96
N ALA A 65 -32.32 -0.99 31.32
CA ALA A 65 -33.76 -1.27 31.35
C ALA A 65 -34.17 -1.88 32.70
N ARG A 66 -35.07 -1.22 33.44
CA ARG A 66 -35.79 -1.80 34.59
C ARG A 66 -37.14 -2.39 34.14
N PRO A 67 -37.59 -3.52 34.69
CA PRO A 67 -38.87 -4.11 34.34
C PRO A 67 -40.06 -3.42 35.04
N LEU A 68 -41.21 -3.38 34.36
CA LEU A 68 -42.52 -3.03 34.94
C LEU A 68 -43.43 -4.27 34.94
N ARG A 69 -44.31 -4.38 35.95
CA ARG A 69 -45.21 -5.54 36.15
C ARG A 69 -46.69 -5.13 36.08
N ALA A 70 -47.41 -5.81 35.18
CA ALA A 70 -48.78 -6.34 35.33
C ALA A 70 -50.01 -5.39 35.39
N ALA A 71 -51.16 -6.03 35.14
CA ALA A 71 -52.56 -5.54 35.11
C ALA A 71 -52.95 -4.59 33.95
N GLY A 72 -54.09 -4.80 33.26
CA GLY A 72 -54.99 -5.97 33.28
C GLY A 72 -56.34 -5.78 32.54
N ARG A 73 -57.09 -6.89 32.42
CA ARG A 73 -58.47 -7.07 31.91
C ARG A 73 -58.71 -7.12 30.38
N ARG A 74 -59.52 -8.13 29.98
CA ARG A 74 -60.32 -8.19 28.73
C ARG A 74 -61.71 -7.56 28.95
N PRO A 75 -62.61 -7.56 27.94
CA PRO A 75 -63.56 -8.69 27.85
C PRO A 75 -63.71 -9.32 26.43
N ASP A 76 -64.33 -10.50 26.37
CA ASP A 76 -64.71 -11.24 25.16
C ASP A 76 -66.19 -10.98 24.77
N VAL A 77 -66.55 -11.12 23.47
CA VAL A 77 -67.92 -11.49 23.00
C VAL A 77 -67.83 -12.39 21.75
N ASP A 78 -68.82 -13.26 21.57
CA ASP A 78 -68.88 -14.46 20.72
C ASP A 78 -68.95 -14.30 19.18
N ARG A 79 -68.48 -15.40 18.54
CA ARG A 79 -68.91 -16.08 17.29
C ARG A 79 -70.05 -15.49 16.41
N ARG A 80 -69.88 -15.70 15.09
CA ARG A 80 -70.79 -16.51 14.25
C ARG A 80 -70.05 -17.12 13.05
N ALA A 81 -70.65 -18.09 12.36
CA ALA A 81 -69.97 -18.95 11.36
C ALA A 81 -70.79 -19.18 10.08
N ALA A 82 -70.09 -19.50 8.98
CA ALA A 82 -70.62 -20.08 7.73
C ALA A 82 -69.51 -20.91 7.06
N ALA A 83 -69.85 -21.92 6.23
CA ALA A 83 -68.90 -22.88 5.66
C ALA A 83 -69.07 -23.12 4.15
N GLY A 84 -67.99 -23.45 3.43
CA GLY A 84 -67.93 -23.44 1.96
C GLY A 84 -67.00 -24.46 1.28
N ARG A 85 -67.09 -25.74 1.68
CA ARG A 85 -66.69 -27.00 1.00
C ARG A 85 -65.62 -27.00 -0.14
N HIS A 86 -64.56 -27.79 0.10
CA HIS A 86 -63.91 -28.78 -0.80
C HIS A 86 -63.65 -28.50 -2.30
N ALA A 87 -62.40 -28.72 -2.72
CA ALA A 87 -62.03 -29.83 -3.61
C ALA A 87 -60.52 -30.17 -3.50
N SER A 88 -60.11 -31.40 -3.87
CA SER A 88 -58.70 -31.82 -3.87
C SER A 88 -58.37 -32.84 -4.97
N ARG A 89 -57.13 -32.78 -5.50
CA ARG A 89 -56.39 -33.80 -6.29
C ARG A 89 -54.93 -33.32 -6.35
N ARG A 90 -53.99 -33.94 -5.64
CA ARG A 90 -53.23 -35.17 -5.92
C ARG A 90 -52.27 -35.08 -7.14
N ARG A 91 -50.97 -35.23 -6.86
CA ARG A 91 -49.91 -35.62 -7.80
C ARG A 91 -50.12 -37.08 -8.28
N PRO A 92 -49.41 -37.49 -9.35
CA PRO A 92 -48.38 -38.53 -9.16
C PRO A 92 -46.97 -38.04 -9.58
N GLY A 93 -45.96 -38.91 -9.43
CA GLY A 93 -44.56 -38.70 -9.85
C GLY A 93 -44.01 -39.94 -10.56
N PHE A 94 -42.70 -40.21 -10.40
CA PHE A 94 -41.90 -41.24 -11.13
C PHE A 94 -41.67 -40.92 -12.62
N ARG A 95 -40.58 -41.36 -13.28
CA ARG A 95 -39.36 -42.11 -12.86
C ARG A 95 -38.17 -41.59 -13.69
N GLY A 96 -36.93 -41.70 -13.20
CA GLY A 96 -35.72 -41.45 -13.98
C GLY A 96 -35.14 -42.73 -14.62
N VAL A 97 -34.44 -42.59 -15.76
CA VAL A 97 -33.63 -43.62 -16.43
C VAL A 97 -32.35 -42.96 -16.95
N SER A 98 -31.24 -43.70 -16.98
CA SER A 98 -29.94 -43.23 -17.47
C SER A 98 -29.55 -43.97 -18.75
N ASP A 99 -29.07 -43.25 -19.75
CA ASP A 99 -28.18 -43.72 -20.84
C ASP A 99 -27.62 -42.48 -21.57
N GLY A 100 -26.53 -42.54 -22.36
CA GLY A 100 -25.75 -43.72 -22.74
C GLY A 100 -25.37 -43.71 -24.23
N GLY A 101 -24.78 -42.62 -24.74
CA GLY A 101 -24.51 -42.48 -26.18
C GLY A 101 -23.31 -41.60 -26.52
N ARG A 102 -22.36 -42.16 -27.29
CA ARG A 102 -21.30 -41.40 -27.98
C ARG A 102 -21.76 -41.10 -29.42
N VAL A 103 -21.53 -39.88 -29.90
CA VAL A 103 -21.59 -39.55 -31.34
C VAL A 103 -20.44 -38.60 -31.67
N ARG A 104 -19.68 -38.90 -32.74
CA ARG A 104 -18.77 -37.96 -33.42
C ARG A 104 -19.51 -37.24 -34.56
N PRO A 105 -18.94 -36.13 -35.05
CA PRO A 105 -18.69 -36.02 -36.48
C PRO A 105 -17.20 -35.81 -36.76
N ASP A 106 -16.68 -36.50 -37.76
CA ASP A 106 -15.40 -36.19 -38.41
C ASP A 106 -15.66 -35.32 -39.67
N ASP A 107 -14.64 -34.59 -40.11
CA ASP A 107 -14.44 -33.91 -41.42
C ASP A 107 -15.55 -33.10 -42.13
N LEU A 108 -15.21 -31.84 -42.46
CA LEU A 108 -15.34 -31.34 -43.83
C LEU A 108 -14.28 -30.27 -44.13
N ASP A 109 -13.80 -30.22 -45.38
CA ASP A 109 -12.61 -29.50 -45.83
C ASP A 109 -12.96 -28.14 -46.51
N HIS A 110 -11.91 -27.36 -46.80
CA HIS A 110 -11.71 -26.47 -47.94
C HIS A 110 -11.75 -24.93 -47.77
N ARG A 111 -10.52 -24.38 -47.91
CA ARG A 111 -10.08 -23.22 -48.73
C ARG A 111 -10.08 -21.81 -48.12
N ARG A 112 -8.93 -21.15 -48.35
CA ARG A 112 -8.62 -19.73 -48.09
C ARG A 112 -9.16 -18.83 -49.22
N PRO A 113 -9.10 -17.50 -49.03
CA PRO A 113 -8.24 -16.72 -49.93
C PRO A 113 -7.21 -15.81 -49.22
N ARG A 114 -6.18 -15.40 -49.98
CA ARG A 114 -5.35 -14.19 -49.78
C ARG A 114 -5.69 -13.21 -50.91
N PRO A 115 -5.53 -11.88 -50.75
CA PRO A 115 -4.23 -11.22 -51.02
C PRO A 115 -3.91 -10.11 -49.99
N GLY A 116 -2.73 -9.47 -49.99
CA GLY A 116 -1.52 -9.67 -50.80
C GLY A 116 -0.42 -8.67 -50.44
N HIS A 117 0.84 -9.04 -50.65
CA HIS A 117 2.01 -8.15 -50.52
C HIS A 117 3.04 -8.54 -51.58
N ALA A 118 3.54 -7.55 -52.32
CA ALA A 118 4.63 -7.64 -53.28
C ALA A 118 5.42 -6.32 -53.24
N ALA A 119 6.69 -6.34 -53.63
CA ALA A 119 7.62 -5.25 -53.31
C ALA A 119 8.65 -4.96 -54.42
N ALA A 120 9.37 -3.86 -54.19
CA ALA A 120 10.76 -3.59 -54.60
C ALA A 120 11.05 -2.88 -55.94
N LEU A 121 12.25 -2.30 -55.95
CA LEU A 121 13.03 -1.72 -57.05
C LEU A 121 12.55 -0.34 -57.60
N GLY A 122 13.40 0.67 -57.81
CA GLY A 122 14.79 0.83 -57.35
C GLY A 122 15.60 1.90 -58.11
N GLY A 123 16.41 2.70 -57.39
CA GLY A 123 17.53 3.45 -57.99
C GLY A 123 17.32 4.96 -58.26
N PRO A 124 18.36 5.68 -58.73
CA PRO A 124 19.17 6.49 -57.79
C PRO A 124 19.52 7.93 -58.26
N GLY A 125 19.79 8.88 -57.32
CA GLY A 125 19.89 10.31 -57.72
C GLY A 125 20.60 11.35 -56.82
N ARG A 126 21.80 11.07 -56.28
CA ARG A 126 22.92 12.03 -55.98
C ARG A 126 22.71 13.46 -55.40
N ARG A 127 23.59 13.80 -54.42
CA ARG A 127 24.06 15.15 -53.96
C ARG A 127 23.06 16.01 -53.16
N ARG A 128 23.47 16.96 -52.30
CA ARG A 128 24.59 17.14 -51.33
C ARG A 128 24.48 18.61 -50.80
N ARG A 129 24.22 18.77 -49.50
CA ARG A 129 24.73 19.89 -48.65
C ARG A 129 24.17 21.33 -48.88
N PRO A 130 24.34 22.28 -47.90
CA PRO A 130 23.13 22.73 -47.19
C PRO A 130 23.00 24.23 -46.84
N GLY A 131 21.80 24.59 -46.38
CA GLY A 131 21.58 25.44 -45.20
C GLY A 131 21.54 26.96 -45.38
N ARG A 132 20.62 27.60 -44.64
CA ARG A 132 20.74 28.93 -44.01
C ARG A 132 19.42 29.32 -43.30
N GLY A 133 19.49 29.57 -42.00
CA GLY A 133 18.80 30.73 -41.41
C GLY A 133 19.80 31.90 -41.28
N PRO A 134 19.49 32.99 -40.57
CA PRO A 134 18.25 33.31 -39.84
C PRO A 134 17.56 34.60 -40.33
N GLY A 135 16.42 34.98 -39.75
CA GLY A 135 15.79 36.29 -39.98
C GLY A 135 14.50 36.50 -39.18
N PRO A 136 14.44 37.39 -38.18
CA PRO A 136 13.25 37.61 -37.36
C PRO A 136 12.40 38.79 -37.85
N GLN A 137 11.07 38.71 -37.68
CA GLN A 137 10.20 39.89 -37.69
C GLN A 137 9.28 39.94 -36.46
N ARG A 138 9.10 41.16 -35.94
CA ARG A 138 8.20 41.50 -34.83
C ARG A 138 6.89 42.08 -35.38
N ARG A 139 5.91 42.23 -34.46
CA ARG A 139 4.57 42.87 -34.60
C ARG A 139 3.48 41.86 -34.99
N ARG A 140 2.23 41.98 -34.50
CA ARG A 140 1.63 43.01 -33.61
C ARG A 140 0.58 42.38 -32.67
N ARG A 141 0.10 43.13 -31.67
CA ARG A 141 -0.97 42.69 -30.76
C ARG A 141 -2.30 42.53 -31.52
N GLY A 142 -3.06 41.48 -31.20
CA GLY A 142 -4.50 41.37 -31.47
C GLY A 142 -5.21 40.88 -30.21
N ALA A 143 -6.35 41.47 -29.85
CA ALA A 143 -7.10 41.08 -28.65
C ALA A 143 -8.11 39.97 -29.00
N GLY A 144 -8.08 38.87 -28.24
CA GLY A 144 -8.96 37.71 -28.44
C GLY A 144 -9.47 37.16 -27.11
N ARG A 145 -10.77 36.91 -27.02
CA ARG A 145 -11.54 36.47 -25.84
C ARG A 145 -10.80 35.42 -24.99
N ARG A 146 -10.71 35.66 -23.67
CA ARG A 146 -10.22 34.67 -22.70
C ARG A 146 -11.10 33.41 -22.77
N ARG A 147 -10.53 32.26 -23.14
CA ARG A 147 -11.19 30.95 -22.92
C ARG A 147 -11.27 30.68 -21.41
N ARG A 148 -12.31 29.96 -20.98
CA ARG A 148 -12.35 29.36 -19.64
C ARG A 148 -11.25 28.29 -19.55
N PRO A 149 -10.62 28.08 -18.38
CA PRO A 149 -9.85 26.86 -18.16
C PRO A 149 -10.85 25.69 -18.07
N GLU A 150 -10.84 24.82 -19.06
CA GLU A 150 -11.50 23.52 -18.97
C GLU A 150 -10.68 22.64 -18.02
N ALA A 151 -11.35 21.99 -17.06
CA ALA A 151 -10.70 20.97 -16.23
C ALA A 151 -10.27 19.81 -17.15
N GLY A 152 -9.05 19.31 -16.95
CA GLY A 152 -8.42 18.40 -17.90
C GLY A 152 -9.17 17.08 -18.08
N ARG A 153 -9.91 16.94 -19.18
CA ARG A 153 -10.19 15.61 -19.74
C ARG A 153 -8.88 15.06 -20.30
N HIS A 154 -8.34 14.03 -19.68
CA HIS A 154 -7.28 13.24 -20.28
C HIS A 154 -7.84 12.52 -21.53
N PRO A 155 -7.21 12.64 -22.71
CA PRO A 155 -7.56 11.79 -23.85
C PRO A 155 -7.16 10.36 -23.55
N SER A 156 -8.06 9.40 -23.77
CA SER A 156 -7.77 7.99 -23.55
C SER A 156 -6.84 7.42 -24.63
N ALA A 157 -5.81 6.67 -24.19
CA ALA A 157 -5.15 5.70 -25.05
C ALA A 157 -5.95 4.39 -24.97
N GLY A 158 -6.64 4.03 -26.05
CA GLY A 158 -7.57 2.91 -26.07
C GLY A 158 -6.92 1.51 -26.12
N PRO A 159 -7.71 0.42 -26.08
CA PRO A 159 -9.16 0.39 -26.28
C PRO A 159 -10.00 -0.03 -25.04
N PRO A 160 -10.88 0.85 -24.53
CA PRO A 160 -12.15 0.44 -23.92
C PRO A 160 -13.18 0.03 -25.00
N ASP A 161 -14.26 -0.72 -24.77
CA ASP A 161 -14.92 -1.22 -23.54
C ASP A 161 -15.47 -2.66 -23.74
N PRO A 162 -15.83 -3.36 -22.64
CA PRO A 162 -17.13 -4.03 -22.62
C PRO A 162 -17.85 -4.02 -21.26
N GLU A 163 -18.85 -3.14 -21.12
CA GLU A 163 -20.21 -3.62 -20.78
C GLU A 163 -21.09 -3.41 -22.04
N PRO A 164 -22.15 -4.18 -22.28
CA PRO A 164 -22.78 -5.09 -21.31
C PRO A 164 -22.87 -6.57 -21.73
N ALA A 165 -22.70 -7.45 -20.74
CA ALA A 165 -23.23 -8.81 -20.77
C ALA A 165 -23.97 -9.09 -19.44
N GLY A 166 -25.10 -9.79 -19.50
CA GLY A 166 -26.03 -9.92 -18.39
C GLY A 166 -27.00 -8.71 -18.26
N PRO A 167 -28.11 -8.86 -17.52
CA PRO A 167 -29.24 -7.94 -17.58
C PRO A 167 -28.93 -6.53 -17.04
N THR A 168 -28.13 -6.42 -15.97
CA THR A 168 -27.82 -5.13 -15.34
C THR A 168 -27.11 -4.16 -16.30
N GLY A 169 -26.15 -4.66 -17.08
CA GLY A 169 -25.45 -3.86 -18.07
C GLY A 169 -26.35 -3.47 -19.25
N ALA A 170 -27.19 -4.39 -19.73
CA ALA A 170 -28.11 -4.11 -20.83
C ALA A 170 -29.05 -2.95 -20.49
N CYS A 171 -29.63 -2.96 -19.29
CA CYS A 171 -30.44 -1.85 -18.77
C CYS A 171 -29.67 -0.52 -18.70
N ARG A 172 -28.36 -0.52 -18.39
CA ARG A 172 -27.53 0.70 -18.39
C ARG A 172 -27.35 1.25 -19.81
N ALA A 173 -27.06 0.39 -20.78
CA ALA A 173 -26.91 0.77 -22.18
C ALA A 173 -28.22 1.30 -22.77
N GLU A 174 -29.34 0.62 -22.53
CA GLU A 174 -30.68 1.05 -22.97
C GLU A 174 -31.10 2.38 -22.32
N ALA A 175 -30.95 2.54 -21.01
CA ALA A 175 -31.25 3.80 -20.33
C ALA A 175 -30.40 4.96 -20.86
N ARG A 176 -29.11 4.71 -21.15
CA ARG A 176 -28.20 5.71 -21.73
C ARG A 176 -28.48 6.00 -23.21
N ALA A 177 -29.02 5.05 -23.97
CA ALA A 177 -29.50 5.27 -25.33
C ALA A 177 -30.79 6.10 -25.34
N ALA A 178 -31.72 5.81 -24.42
CA ALA A 178 -32.98 6.55 -24.27
C ALA A 178 -32.77 7.97 -23.71
N ASN A 179 -31.80 8.18 -22.81
CA ASN A 179 -31.47 9.50 -22.27
C ASN A 179 -29.95 9.68 -22.07
N ALA A 180 -29.38 10.59 -22.86
CA ALA A 180 -27.96 10.93 -22.80
C ALA A 180 -27.54 11.65 -21.50
N ASN A 181 -28.49 12.20 -20.74
CA ASN A 181 -28.26 12.89 -19.47
C ASN A 181 -28.46 11.98 -18.24
N SER A 182 -28.45 10.66 -18.42
CA SER A 182 -28.58 9.67 -17.34
C SER A 182 -27.40 9.75 -16.35
N VAL A 183 -27.67 9.51 -15.05
CA VAL A 183 -26.65 9.44 -13.99
C VAL A 183 -26.61 8.01 -13.45
N LEU A 184 -25.43 7.40 -13.37
CA LEU A 184 -25.26 6.07 -12.76
C LEU A 184 -25.02 6.21 -11.25
N VAL A 185 -25.89 5.63 -10.44
CA VAL A 185 -25.66 5.48 -9.00
C VAL A 185 -25.18 4.05 -8.72
N VAL A 186 -24.02 3.93 -8.06
CA VAL A 186 -23.40 2.65 -7.70
C VAL A 186 -23.42 2.50 -6.19
N LEU A 187 -24.23 1.56 -5.68
CA LEU A 187 -24.32 1.23 -4.26
C LEU A 187 -23.53 -0.05 -3.97
N SER A 188 -22.28 0.08 -3.53
CA SER A 188 -21.39 -1.07 -3.29
C SER A 188 -20.40 -0.85 -2.14
N PRO A 189 -20.04 -1.89 -1.37
CA PRO A 189 -18.94 -1.84 -0.41
C PRO A 189 -17.55 -1.99 -1.07
N TYR A 190 -17.49 -2.54 -2.28
CA TYR A 190 -16.26 -2.85 -3.03
C TYR A 190 -16.23 -2.15 -4.40
N PRO A 191 -15.04 -2.01 -5.02
CA PRO A 191 -14.89 -1.55 -6.40
C PRO A 191 -15.66 -2.40 -7.42
N TYR A 192 -15.97 -1.78 -8.55
CA TYR A 192 -16.48 -2.42 -9.76
C TYR A 192 -15.65 -1.95 -10.96
N ALA A 193 -15.42 -2.82 -11.95
CA ALA A 193 -14.92 -2.39 -13.25
C ALA A 193 -15.98 -1.51 -13.94
N LEU A 194 -15.74 -0.19 -13.99
CA LEU A 194 -16.71 0.80 -14.51
C LEU A 194 -16.27 1.44 -15.85
N GLY A 195 -15.33 0.83 -16.58
CA GLY A 195 -14.79 1.40 -17.83
C GLY A 195 -15.86 1.94 -18.79
N TRP A 196 -16.88 1.12 -19.08
CA TRP A 196 -17.96 1.53 -19.98
C TRP A 196 -18.74 2.73 -19.45
N ALA A 197 -19.05 2.72 -18.15
CA ALA A 197 -19.80 3.81 -17.54
C ALA A 197 -19.00 5.12 -17.56
N ASP A 198 -17.69 5.06 -17.32
CA ASP A 198 -16.78 6.22 -17.33
C ASP A 198 -16.70 6.87 -18.72
N ASN A 199 -16.67 6.06 -19.79
CA ASN A 199 -16.66 6.55 -21.17
C ASN A 199 -18.03 7.05 -21.66
N HIS A 200 -19.14 6.43 -21.21
CA HIS A 200 -20.47 6.65 -21.82
C HIS A 200 -21.43 7.50 -21.00
N VAL A 201 -21.37 7.48 -19.66
CA VAL A 201 -22.35 8.11 -18.76
C VAL A 201 -21.80 9.47 -18.27
N PRO A 202 -22.56 10.58 -18.37
CA PRO A 202 -22.04 11.92 -18.04
C PRO A 202 -21.73 12.14 -16.55
N ALA A 203 -22.25 11.31 -15.64
CA ALA A 203 -21.92 11.35 -14.21
C ALA A 203 -22.12 9.98 -13.54
N ILE A 204 -21.23 9.66 -12.60
CA ILE A 204 -21.28 8.47 -11.75
C ILE A 204 -21.23 8.92 -10.28
N LEU A 205 -22.12 8.39 -9.46
CA LEU A 205 -22.14 8.60 -8.01
C LEU A 205 -22.00 7.26 -7.28
N TRP A 206 -20.85 7.03 -6.64
CA TRP A 206 -20.65 5.88 -5.76
C TRP A 206 -21.05 6.21 -4.31
N SER A 207 -21.63 5.24 -3.62
CA SER A 207 -21.83 5.25 -2.17
C SER A 207 -21.85 3.83 -1.59
N VAL A 208 -21.55 3.67 -0.31
CA VAL A 208 -21.70 2.39 0.40
C VAL A 208 -23.08 2.29 1.04
N PRO A 209 -23.76 1.13 1.03
CA PRO A 209 -25.00 0.91 1.79
C PRO A 209 -24.80 1.19 3.29
N SER A 210 -25.28 2.35 3.75
CA SER A 210 -24.99 2.95 5.06
C SER A 210 -26.20 2.90 6.01
N GLY A 211 -27.02 1.85 5.90
CA GLY A 211 -28.27 1.70 6.66
C GLY A 211 -29.42 2.57 6.12
N LEU A 212 -30.43 2.80 6.96
CA LEU A 212 -31.76 3.30 6.55
C LEU A 212 -31.71 4.61 5.73
N ASN A 213 -30.87 5.57 6.11
CA ASN A 213 -30.84 6.89 5.47
C ASN A 213 -30.06 6.97 4.14
N THR A 214 -29.51 5.85 3.64
CA THR A 214 -28.67 5.83 2.43
C THR A 214 -29.37 6.47 1.21
N HIS A 215 -30.63 6.13 0.99
CA HIS A 215 -31.42 6.64 -0.15
C HIS A 215 -31.62 8.16 -0.07
N ARG A 216 -31.88 8.68 1.14
CA ARG A 216 -32.02 10.12 1.40
C ARG A 216 -30.71 10.86 1.18
N ALA A 217 -29.60 10.35 1.73
CA ALA A 217 -28.28 10.96 1.55
C ALA A 217 -27.86 10.99 0.06
N VAL A 218 -28.18 9.94 -0.71
CA VAL A 218 -27.97 9.92 -2.16
C VAL A 218 -28.83 10.98 -2.87
N ALA A 219 -30.09 11.16 -2.47
CA ALA A 219 -30.96 12.20 -3.03
C ALA A 219 -30.45 13.63 -2.71
N GLU A 220 -30.09 13.91 -1.45
CA GLU A 220 -29.54 15.21 -1.01
C GLU A 220 -28.28 15.60 -1.80
N ILE A 221 -27.44 14.61 -2.16
CA ILE A 221 -26.32 14.80 -3.08
C ILE A 221 -26.81 15.06 -4.50
N LEU A 222 -27.65 14.18 -5.09
CA LEU A 222 -28.09 14.30 -6.49
C LEU A 222 -28.83 15.61 -6.80
N PHE A 223 -29.62 16.14 -5.86
CA PHE A 223 -30.29 17.44 -6.00
C PHE A 223 -29.42 18.64 -5.60
N GLY A 224 -28.21 18.41 -5.09
CA GLY A 224 -27.27 19.46 -4.71
C GLY A 224 -27.67 20.25 -3.48
N GLU A 225 -28.46 19.65 -2.57
CA GLU A 225 -28.67 20.13 -1.19
C GLU A 225 -27.37 19.98 -0.38
N GLN A 226 -26.60 18.92 -0.68
CA GLN A 226 -25.26 18.69 -0.16
C GLN A 226 -24.25 18.56 -1.31
N SER A 227 -23.04 19.08 -1.12
CA SER A 227 -21.94 18.93 -2.07
C SER A 227 -21.17 17.63 -1.77
N PRO A 228 -20.90 16.75 -2.77
CA PRO A 228 -20.12 15.55 -2.53
C PRO A 228 -18.69 15.91 -2.12
N ALA A 229 -18.26 15.25 -1.04
CA ALA A 229 -16.97 15.44 -0.38
C ALA A 229 -16.44 14.08 0.15
N GLY A 230 -16.71 13.01 -0.59
CA GLY A 230 -16.16 11.68 -0.37
C GLY A 230 -14.81 11.51 -1.07
N ARG A 231 -14.00 10.56 -0.60
CA ARG A 231 -12.71 10.18 -1.20
C ARG A 231 -12.63 8.65 -1.15
N LEU A 232 -12.15 8.00 -2.22
CA LEU A 232 -12.15 6.54 -2.30
C LEU A 232 -11.16 5.92 -1.29
N PRO A 233 -11.61 5.02 -0.39
CA PRO A 233 -10.71 4.30 0.53
C PRO A 233 -10.01 3.11 -0.13
N GLN A 234 -10.36 2.79 -1.38
CA GLN A 234 -9.90 1.64 -2.16
C GLN A 234 -9.52 2.13 -3.57
N THR A 235 -8.59 1.45 -4.22
CA THR A 235 -8.28 1.71 -5.64
C THR A 235 -9.30 0.99 -6.52
N TRP A 236 -9.86 1.68 -7.53
CA TRP A 236 -10.76 1.09 -8.51
C TRP A 236 -9.99 0.89 -9.81
N TYR A 237 -9.97 -0.34 -10.33
CA TYR A 237 -9.26 -0.68 -11.55
C TYR A 237 -10.16 -0.61 -12.79
N ARG A 238 -9.54 -0.66 -13.98
CA ARG A 238 -10.24 -0.53 -15.26
C ARG A 238 -11.01 -1.81 -15.64
N SER A 239 -10.44 -2.98 -15.33
CA SER A 239 -11.03 -4.30 -15.55
C SER A 239 -10.82 -5.23 -14.35
N ASP A 240 -11.56 -6.33 -14.29
CA ASP A 240 -11.34 -7.36 -13.27
C ASP A 240 -10.00 -8.10 -13.46
N ALA A 241 -9.43 -8.10 -14.67
CA ALA A 241 -8.09 -8.65 -14.94
C ALA A 241 -6.95 -7.79 -14.38
N ASP A 242 -7.22 -6.53 -14.04
CA ASP A 242 -6.29 -5.66 -13.32
C ASP A 242 -6.29 -5.92 -11.80
N VAL A 243 -7.31 -6.61 -11.28
CA VAL A 243 -7.36 -7.01 -9.86
C VAL A 243 -6.37 -8.16 -9.65
N PRO A 244 -5.36 -8.04 -8.76
CA PRO A 244 -4.44 -9.15 -8.50
C PRO A 244 -5.20 -10.36 -7.93
N ALA A 245 -4.99 -11.53 -8.53
CA ALA A 245 -5.82 -12.73 -8.32
C ALA A 245 -5.65 -13.40 -6.93
N ASP A 246 -4.83 -12.84 -6.05
CA ASP A 246 -4.44 -13.44 -4.77
C ASP A 246 -4.42 -12.33 -3.70
N LEU A 247 -5.54 -12.16 -3.00
CA LEU A 247 -5.78 -11.01 -2.12
C LEU A 247 -5.24 -11.20 -0.69
N ASP A 248 -4.90 -12.43 -0.32
CA ASP A 248 -4.48 -12.83 1.04
C ASP A 248 -2.95 -12.94 1.20
N ARG A 249 -2.16 -12.36 0.29
CA ARG A 249 -0.69 -12.52 0.24
C ARG A 249 0.09 -11.20 0.24
N ASP A 250 1.41 -11.36 0.38
CA ASP A 250 2.47 -10.33 0.30
C ASP A 250 2.09 -9.14 -0.59
N THR A 251 1.76 -8.02 0.05
CA THR A 251 1.30 -6.77 -0.58
C THR A 251 2.34 -6.21 -1.56
N VAL A 252 3.62 -6.51 -1.36
CA VAL A 252 4.73 -6.02 -2.18
C VAL A 252 4.87 -6.91 -3.42
N ALA A 253 5.00 -8.22 -3.22
CA ALA A 253 5.18 -9.19 -4.32
C ALA A 253 3.91 -9.33 -5.19
N GLY A 254 2.73 -9.16 -4.61
CA GLY A 254 1.45 -9.12 -5.32
C GLY A 254 1.14 -7.78 -6.00
N GLU A 255 2.00 -6.77 -5.87
CA GLU A 255 1.77 -5.39 -6.34
C GLU A 255 0.41 -4.82 -5.88
N TRP A 256 0.06 -5.01 -4.62
CA TRP A 256 -1.29 -4.74 -4.11
C TRP A 256 -1.44 -3.31 -3.56
N THR A 257 -2.66 -2.78 -3.62
CA THR A 257 -3.04 -1.39 -3.29
C THR A 257 -2.32 -0.31 -4.12
N TYR A 258 -2.73 0.95 -3.96
CA TYR A 258 -2.01 2.11 -4.52
C TYR A 258 -0.55 2.24 -4.05
N MET A 259 -0.16 1.55 -2.97
CA MET A 259 1.20 1.58 -2.44
C MET A 259 2.17 0.80 -3.33
N TYR A 260 1.78 -0.33 -3.91
CA TYR A 260 2.70 -1.18 -4.69
C TYR A 260 2.24 -1.48 -6.12
N THR A 261 0.97 -1.24 -6.46
CA THR A 261 0.47 -1.49 -7.81
C THR A 261 1.18 -0.64 -8.86
N ARG A 262 1.57 -1.27 -9.96
CA ARG A 262 2.10 -0.62 -11.17
C ARG A 262 1.01 -0.37 -12.22
N ARG A 263 -0.21 -0.87 -11.99
CA ARG A 263 -1.37 -0.74 -12.90
C ARG A 263 -1.96 0.67 -12.79
N GLU A 264 -2.39 1.23 -13.92
CA GLU A 264 -3.12 2.48 -13.93
C GLU A 264 -4.55 2.26 -13.40
N PRO A 265 -5.00 3.00 -12.37
CA PRO A 265 -6.35 2.86 -11.85
C PRO A 265 -7.36 3.55 -12.77
N LEU A 266 -8.63 3.12 -12.71
CA LEU A 266 -9.75 3.91 -13.22
C LEU A 266 -10.01 5.10 -12.29
N TYR A 267 -10.05 4.83 -10.98
CA TYR A 267 -10.08 5.87 -9.93
C TYR A 267 -9.10 5.49 -8.82
N ALA A 268 -8.09 6.33 -8.56
CA ALA A 268 -7.08 6.03 -7.55
C ALA A 268 -7.61 6.05 -6.11
N PHE A 269 -6.84 5.49 -5.19
CA PHE A 269 -7.01 5.77 -3.76
C PHE A 269 -7.05 7.29 -3.50
N GLY A 270 -7.97 7.73 -2.65
CA GLY A 270 -8.20 9.13 -2.37
C GLY A 270 -8.97 9.90 -3.45
N HIS A 271 -9.29 9.33 -4.62
CA HIS A 271 -10.03 10.05 -5.68
C HIS A 271 -11.44 10.46 -5.23
N GLY A 272 -11.96 11.58 -5.76
CA GLY A 272 -13.38 11.93 -5.64
C GLY A 272 -13.71 13.32 -6.16
N LEU A 273 -14.82 13.44 -6.90
CA LEU A 273 -15.30 14.72 -7.44
C LEU A 273 -16.13 15.52 -6.41
N THR A 274 -16.44 16.77 -6.75
CA THR A 274 -17.23 17.71 -5.94
C THR A 274 -17.94 18.74 -6.83
N TYR A 275 -18.97 19.44 -6.32
CA TYR A 275 -19.73 20.47 -7.05
C TYR A 275 -19.10 21.88 -7.00
N THR A 276 -17.89 22.00 -6.46
CA THR A 276 -17.06 23.21 -6.56
C THR A 276 -15.67 22.86 -7.08
N THR A 277 -14.77 23.84 -7.16
CA THR A 277 -13.36 23.60 -7.50
C THR A 277 -12.46 24.10 -6.38
N PHE A 278 -11.32 23.44 -6.18
CA PHE A 278 -10.33 23.81 -5.17
C PHE A 278 -8.96 24.06 -5.81
N ALA A 279 -8.43 25.26 -5.58
CA ALA A 279 -7.08 25.66 -5.95
C ALA A 279 -6.14 25.54 -4.75
N TYR A 280 -4.90 25.12 -5.01
CA TYR A 280 -3.86 24.94 -4.00
C TYR A 280 -2.73 25.95 -4.26
N GLY A 281 -2.21 26.54 -3.18
CA GLY A 281 -1.02 27.38 -3.21
C GLY A 281 0.27 26.55 -3.20
N PRO A 282 1.44 27.20 -3.18
CA PRO A 282 2.72 26.50 -3.10
C PRO A 282 2.86 25.73 -1.77
N LEU A 283 3.39 24.52 -1.86
CA LEU A 283 3.80 23.71 -0.71
C LEU A 283 4.93 24.40 0.05
N ARG A 284 4.88 24.38 1.39
CA ARG A 284 5.90 24.96 2.27
C ARG A 284 6.30 23.97 3.35
N LEU A 285 7.59 23.79 3.56
CA LEU A 285 8.18 22.94 4.59
C LEU A 285 8.91 23.82 5.62
N SER A 286 9.01 23.38 6.88
CA SER A 286 9.88 24.02 7.89
C SER A 286 11.38 23.76 7.68
N GLY A 287 11.74 22.79 6.84
CA GLY A 287 13.14 22.47 6.50
C GLY A 287 13.26 21.53 5.29
N SER A 288 14.51 21.31 4.84
CA SER A 288 14.87 20.35 3.78
C SER A 288 15.54 19.07 4.30
N HIS A 289 15.67 18.96 5.61
CA HIS A 289 16.31 17.85 6.32
C HIS A 289 15.44 17.42 7.49
N LEU A 290 15.53 16.14 7.85
CA LEU A 290 14.79 15.53 8.94
C LEU A 290 15.65 14.42 9.56
N ARG A 291 15.89 14.45 10.88
CA ARG A 291 16.71 13.47 11.64
C ARG A 291 15.86 12.73 12.67
N ASP A 292 16.42 11.68 13.27
CA ASP A 292 15.80 10.99 14.41
C ASP A 292 15.23 11.97 15.46
N ASP A 293 14.00 11.68 15.93
CA ASP A 293 13.19 12.49 16.85
C ASP A 293 12.86 13.95 16.43
N GLU A 294 13.19 14.39 15.21
CA GLU A 294 12.73 15.66 14.64
C GLU A 294 11.29 15.58 14.05
N GLU A 295 10.67 16.74 13.81
CA GLU A 295 9.35 16.87 13.15
C GLU A 295 9.39 17.93 12.02
N LEU A 296 8.73 17.63 10.91
CA LEU A 296 8.59 18.52 9.76
C LEU A 296 7.18 19.11 9.69
N ALA A 297 7.06 20.42 9.81
CA ALA A 297 5.81 21.12 9.58
C ALA A 297 5.63 21.37 8.07
N ILE A 298 4.50 20.89 7.53
CA ILE A 298 4.20 20.88 6.09
C ILE A 298 2.91 21.66 5.90
N SER A 299 2.91 22.74 5.11
CA SER A 299 1.72 23.58 4.94
C SER A 299 1.42 23.96 3.49
N VAL A 300 0.12 24.10 3.21
CA VAL A 300 -0.41 24.53 1.90
C VAL A 300 -1.63 25.42 2.13
N GLN A 301 -1.81 26.45 1.30
CA GLN A 301 -3.07 27.20 1.25
C GLN A 301 -4.04 26.50 0.30
N VAL A 302 -5.28 26.30 0.73
CA VAL A 302 -6.37 25.78 -0.12
C VAL A 302 -7.45 26.85 -0.24
N ARG A 303 -7.95 27.06 -1.46
CA ARG A 303 -9.03 28.00 -1.77
C ARG A 303 -10.17 27.30 -2.50
N ASN A 304 -11.38 27.47 -2.02
CA ASN A 304 -12.59 27.18 -2.79
C ASN A 304 -12.71 28.24 -3.90
N THR A 305 -12.64 27.83 -5.17
CA THR A 305 -12.69 28.75 -6.33
C THR A 305 -14.04 28.82 -7.01
N GLY A 306 -15.04 28.04 -6.57
CA GLY A 306 -16.41 28.08 -7.09
C GLY A 306 -17.38 28.91 -6.24
N PHE A 307 -18.68 28.62 -6.41
CA PHE A 307 -19.80 29.42 -5.89
C PHE A 307 -20.65 28.70 -4.83
N ARG A 308 -20.25 27.49 -4.41
CA ARG A 308 -20.92 26.69 -3.38
C ARG A 308 -19.95 26.40 -2.24
N GLU A 309 -20.46 26.31 -1.01
CA GLU A 309 -19.70 25.69 0.08
C GLU A 309 -19.49 24.20 -0.20
N CYS A 310 -18.31 23.70 0.15
CA CYS A 310 -18.03 22.27 0.19
C CYS A 310 -16.85 21.99 1.14
N ALA A 311 -16.72 20.74 1.56
CA ALA A 311 -15.49 20.22 2.15
C ALA A 311 -14.53 19.65 1.10
N GLU A 312 -13.25 19.99 1.26
CA GLU A 312 -12.12 19.36 0.56
C GLU A 312 -11.37 18.45 1.55
N VAL A 313 -10.71 17.40 1.05
CA VAL A 313 -9.87 16.48 1.83
C VAL A 313 -8.44 16.53 1.29
N VAL A 314 -7.63 17.39 1.91
CA VAL A 314 -6.21 17.52 1.58
C VAL A 314 -5.47 16.30 2.11
N GLN A 315 -4.66 15.66 1.27
CA GLN A 315 -3.94 14.43 1.62
C GLN A 315 -2.43 14.65 1.56
N LEU A 316 -1.73 14.24 2.62
CA LEU A 316 -0.28 14.21 2.71
C LEU A 316 0.23 12.79 2.42
N TYR A 317 1.03 12.67 1.37
CA TYR A 317 1.73 11.46 0.98
C TYR A 317 3.26 11.64 1.12
N THR A 318 3.97 10.52 1.24
CA THR A 318 5.42 10.46 1.12
C THR A 318 5.84 9.34 0.17
N ARG A 319 6.96 9.53 -0.53
CA ARG A 319 7.63 8.50 -1.34
C ARG A 319 9.14 8.51 -1.03
N GLN A 320 9.71 7.41 -0.57
CA GLN A 320 11.17 7.29 -0.49
C GLN A 320 11.72 7.01 -1.90
N LEU A 321 12.67 7.82 -2.39
CA LEU A 321 13.12 7.75 -3.79
C LEU A 321 14.18 6.67 -4.05
N ARG A 322 14.90 6.24 -3.00
CA ARG A 322 15.87 5.14 -3.01
C ARG A 322 15.90 4.49 -1.63
N SER A 323 15.92 3.16 -1.59
CA SER A 323 15.95 2.36 -0.37
C SER A 323 16.68 1.05 -0.62
N ALA A 324 17.20 0.44 0.44
CA ALA A 324 17.67 -0.93 0.47
C ALA A 324 16.57 -1.98 0.21
N VAL A 325 15.29 -1.64 0.41
CA VAL A 325 14.15 -2.55 0.24
C VAL A 325 13.10 -1.96 -0.69
N ALA A 326 12.11 -2.76 -1.09
CA ALA A 326 10.96 -2.26 -1.84
C ALA A 326 10.14 -1.31 -0.96
N GLN A 327 9.93 -0.08 -1.44
CA GLN A 327 9.17 0.96 -0.75
C GLN A 327 7.84 1.25 -1.47
N PRO A 328 6.82 1.77 -0.76
CA PRO A 328 5.61 2.28 -1.39
C PRO A 328 5.89 3.30 -2.49
N ASN A 329 5.29 3.10 -3.66
CA ASN A 329 5.15 4.07 -4.75
C ASN A 329 4.62 5.41 -4.24
N LYS A 330 3.72 5.38 -3.23
CA LYS A 330 3.25 6.49 -2.40
C LYS A 330 2.64 5.89 -1.13
N GLN A 331 2.83 6.53 0.02
CA GLN A 331 2.16 6.17 1.27
C GLN A 331 1.54 7.41 1.92
N LEU A 332 0.24 7.36 2.19
CA LEU A 332 -0.47 8.40 2.96
C LEU A 332 0.07 8.45 4.39
N ARG A 333 0.36 9.65 4.91
CA ARG A 333 0.78 9.87 6.30
C ARG A 333 -0.30 10.58 7.12
N ASP A 334 -0.98 11.57 6.54
CA ASP A 334 -2.07 12.33 7.20
C ASP A 334 -3.06 12.87 6.15
N PHE A 335 -4.26 13.26 6.58
CA PHE A 335 -5.25 13.95 5.76
C PHE A 335 -6.12 14.88 6.59
N GLN A 336 -6.51 16.02 6.04
CA GLN A 336 -7.37 16.99 6.72
C GLN A 336 -8.57 17.36 5.85
N LYS A 337 -9.77 17.10 6.38
CA LYS A 337 -11.03 17.53 5.80
C LYS A 337 -11.37 18.94 6.27
N ILE A 338 -11.51 19.88 5.33
CA ILE A 338 -11.81 21.29 5.60
C ILE A 338 -13.01 21.78 4.79
N THR A 339 -14.05 22.25 5.48
CA THR A 339 -15.15 22.98 4.85
C THR A 339 -14.73 24.41 4.54
N LEU A 340 -15.01 24.87 3.32
CA LEU A 340 -14.77 26.24 2.86
C LEU A 340 -16.00 26.77 2.14
N ALA A 341 -16.53 27.90 2.62
CA ALA A 341 -17.50 28.72 1.90
C ALA A 341 -16.97 29.14 0.52
N ALA A 342 -17.86 29.56 -0.38
CA ALA A 342 -17.49 30.05 -1.71
C ALA A 342 -16.42 31.15 -1.63
N GLN A 343 -15.39 31.06 -2.49
CA GLN A 343 -14.22 31.96 -2.52
C GLN A 343 -13.31 31.97 -1.28
N ALA A 344 -13.68 31.30 -0.18
CA ALA A 344 -12.90 31.26 1.05
C ALA A 344 -11.58 30.47 0.90
N SER A 345 -10.60 30.80 1.74
CA SER A 345 -9.27 30.17 1.74
C SER A 345 -8.83 29.83 3.16
N ARG A 346 -8.09 28.72 3.33
CA ARG A 346 -7.52 28.27 4.61
C ARG A 346 -6.14 27.67 4.39
N THR A 347 -5.21 27.92 5.30
CA THR A 347 -3.96 27.15 5.37
C THR A 347 -4.23 25.84 6.10
N VAL A 348 -3.85 24.73 5.47
CA VAL A 348 -3.78 23.40 6.07
C VAL A 348 -2.32 23.14 6.45
N THR A 349 -2.10 22.64 7.66
CA THR A 349 -0.77 22.34 8.19
C THR A 349 -0.77 20.94 8.77
N PHE A 350 0.13 20.10 8.27
CA PHE A 350 0.44 18.76 8.74
C PHE A 350 1.75 18.77 9.53
N LEU A 351 1.94 17.74 10.36
CA LEU A 351 3.15 17.50 11.14
C LEU A 351 3.62 16.08 10.88
N LEU A 352 4.76 15.93 10.20
CA LEU A 352 5.34 14.63 9.85
C LEU A 352 6.56 14.38 10.73
N ARG A 353 6.52 13.34 11.56
CA ARG A 353 7.65 12.98 12.44
C ARG A 353 8.56 12.00 11.71
N THR A 354 9.84 11.98 12.05
CA THR A 354 10.79 11.02 11.47
C THR A 354 10.35 9.58 11.68
N SER A 355 9.78 9.27 12.84
CA SER A 355 9.23 7.95 13.18
C SER A 355 7.99 7.55 12.35
N ASP A 356 7.27 8.49 11.74
CA ASP A 356 6.17 8.20 10.82
C ASP A 356 6.67 7.67 9.46
N LEU A 357 7.97 7.76 9.19
CA LEU A 357 8.64 7.22 7.99
C LEU A 357 9.25 5.83 8.21
N ALA A 358 9.14 5.26 9.41
CA ALA A 358 9.78 4.00 9.73
C ALA A 358 9.14 2.80 9.00
N PHE A 359 9.98 1.85 8.56
CA PHE A 359 9.57 0.53 8.07
C PHE A 359 10.22 -0.59 8.90
N TRP A 360 9.72 -1.81 8.76
CA TRP A 360 10.27 -2.98 9.46
C TRP A 360 11.43 -3.59 8.67
N ASP A 361 12.63 -3.58 9.25
CA ASP A 361 13.80 -4.25 8.69
C ASP A 361 13.81 -5.72 9.12
N VAL A 362 13.49 -6.62 8.19
CA VAL A 362 13.47 -8.08 8.43
C VAL A 362 14.85 -8.65 8.74
N THR A 363 15.95 -7.99 8.37
CA THR A 363 17.31 -8.46 8.66
C THR A 363 17.74 -8.18 10.11
N THR A 364 17.16 -7.17 10.76
CA THR A 364 17.49 -6.79 12.14
C THR A 364 16.32 -6.80 13.13
N GLN A 365 15.12 -7.19 12.67
CA GLN A 365 13.91 -7.38 13.47
C GLN A 365 13.53 -6.16 14.31
N ARG A 366 13.54 -4.99 13.68
CA ARG A 366 13.15 -3.70 14.29
C ARG A 366 12.56 -2.74 13.26
N TRP A 367 11.83 -1.75 13.76
CA TRP A 367 11.50 -0.55 12.99
C TRP A 367 12.78 0.29 12.78
N VAL A 368 12.97 0.79 11.56
CA VAL A 368 14.08 1.69 11.20
C VAL A 368 13.56 2.80 10.31
N VAL A 369 14.14 3.98 10.43
CA VAL A 369 14.08 5.02 9.40
C VAL A 369 15.39 4.97 8.63
N GLU A 370 15.33 4.87 7.31
CA GLU A 370 16.53 4.76 6.47
C GLU A 370 17.04 6.16 6.05
N SER A 371 18.36 6.34 6.05
CA SER A 371 19.00 7.51 5.45
C SER A 371 18.74 7.57 3.95
N GLY A 372 17.93 8.52 3.48
CA GLY A 372 17.52 8.60 2.08
C GLY A 372 16.70 9.83 1.70
N THR A 373 16.71 10.16 0.42
CA THR A 373 15.87 11.25 -0.12
C THR A 373 14.41 10.81 -0.16
N HIS A 374 13.57 11.58 0.52
CA HIS A 374 12.12 11.40 0.53
C HIS A 374 11.46 12.56 -0.22
N GLU A 375 10.44 12.25 -1.01
CA GLU A 375 9.55 13.22 -1.60
C GLU A 375 8.31 13.38 -0.71
N ILE A 376 8.07 14.61 -0.26
CA ILE A 376 6.86 15.05 0.43
C ILE A 376 5.87 15.50 -0.64
N CYS A 377 4.68 14.91 -0.66
CA CYS A 377 3.68 15.12 -1.69
C CYS A 377 2.34 15.53 -1.06
N VAL A 378 1.73 16.59 -1.55
CA VAL A 378 0.34 16.96 -1.20
C VAL A 378 -0.54 16.82 -2.44
N GLY A 379 -1.72 16.21 -2.28
CA GLY A 379 -2.63 15.88 -3.38
C GLY A 379 -4.11 15.98 -3.01
N ARG A 380 -4.96 15.93 -4.04
CA ARG A 380 -6.41 15.68 -3.92
C ARG A 380 -6.72 14.18 -3.86
N SER A 381 -5.78 13.35 -4.28
CA SER A 381 -5.81 11.88 -4.33
C SER A 381 -4.37 11.34 -4.49
N ALA A 382 -4.20 10.03 -4.58
CA ALA A 382 -2.89 9.41 -4.79
C ALA A 382 -2.30 9.65 -6.20
N ASP A 383 -3.13 9.99 -7.20
CA ASP A 383 -2.75 10.35 -8.57
C ASP A 383 -2.65 11.87 -8.80
N ASP A 384 -3.63 12.66 -8.34
CA ASP A 384 -3.66 14.13 -8.45
C ASP A 384 -2.83 14.81 -7.35
N LEU A 385 -1.51 14.86 -7.56
CA LEU A 385 -0.57 15.61 -6.73
C LEU A 385 -0.50 17.09 -7.15
N VAL A 386 -0.77 17.99 -6.21
CA VAL A 386 -0.82 19.45 -6.43
C VAL A 386 0.44 20.18 -5.98
N GLY A 387 1.35 19.51 -5.26
CA GLY A 387 2.68 20.01 -4.95
C GLY A 387 3.57 18.94 -4.35
N THR A 388 4.85 18.89 -4.76
CA THR A 388 5.87 18.01 -4.18
C THR A 388 7.13 18.78 -3.79
N ALA A 389 7.89 18.25 -2.83
CA ALA A 389 9.17 18.78 -2.39
C ALA A 389 10.07 17.66 -1.84
N ALA A 390 11.36 17.68 -2.19
CA ALA A 390 12.31 16.68 -1.69
C ALA A 390 12.95 17.11 -0.37
N ILE A 391 13.13 16.16 0.54
CA ILE A 391 13.91 16.29 1.78
C ILE A 391 14.96 15.18 1.86
N THR A 392 16.05 15.40 2.59
CA THR A 392 16.97 14.32 2.99
C THR A 392 16.67 13.91 4.41
N VAL A 393 16.25 12.66 4.58
CA VAL A 393 16.08 12.03 5.90
C VAL A 393 17.41 11.42 6.31
N HIS A 394 17.83 11.65 7.56
CA HIS A 394 19.04 11.09 8.17
C HIS A 394 18.62 10.10 9.25
N GLY A 395 18.84 8.81 8.98
CA GLY A 395 18.56 7.69 9.87
C GLY A 395 19.58 6.56 9.67
N ALA A 396 19.18 5.32 9.90
CA ALA A 396 20.05 4.15 9.76
C ALA A 396 20.44 3.86 8.29
N THR A 397 21.58 3.19 8.10
CA THR A 397 21.90 2.50 6.84
C THR A 397 21.44 1.06 6.93
N VAL A 398 20.58 0.60 6.02
CA VAL A 398 20.11 -0.79 5.98
C VAL A 398 21.11 -1.65 5.21
N SER A 399 21.92 -2.41 5.95
CA SER A 399 22.94 -3.30 5.38
C SER A 399 22.34 -4.52 4.68
N GLY A 400 23.20 -5.39 4.12
CA GLY A 400 22.80 -6.71 3.65
C GLY A 400 22.55 -7.68 4.80
N ARG A 401 21.89 -8.81 4.48
CA ARG A 401 21.73 -9.92 5.43
C ARG A 401 23.01 -10.73 5.53
N LYS A 402 23.66 -10.76 6.69
CA LYS A 402 24.84 -11.60 6.93
C LYS A 402 24.41 -13.05 7.08
N LEU A 403 24.84 -13.91 6.15
CA LEU A 403 24.43 -15.31 6.11
C LEU A 403 25.01 -16.09 7.30
N ALA A 404 26.34 -16.12 7.43
CA ALA A 404 27.06 -16.80 8.51
C ALA A 404 27.02 -16.05 9.87
N ALA A 405 25.91 -15.34 10.16
CA ALA A 405 25.67 -14.70 11.45
C ALA A 405 24.85 -15.58 12.42
N GLY A 406 24.21 -16.64 11.91
CA GLY A 406 23.40 -17.59 12.66
C GLY A 406 22.14 -18.02 11.90
N PRO A 407 21.27 -18.83 12.52
CA PRO A 407 20.06 -19.35 11.87
C PRO A 407 19.09 -18.23 11.48
N VAL A 408 18.65 -18.22 10.23
CA VAL A 408 17.72 -17.22 9.67
C VAL A 408 16.29 -17.78 9.73
N PRO A 409 15.33 -17.19 10.46
CA PRO A 409 13.95 -17.66 10.42
C PRO A 409 13.37 -17.44 9.03
N ALA A 410 12.71 -18.46 8.47
CA ALA A 410 12.18 -18.46 7.10
C ALA A 410 11.18 -17.31 6.87
N SER A 411 10.41 -16.99 7.91
CA SER A 411 9.49 -15.85 8.04
C SER A 411 10.15 -14.46 8.01
N THR A 412 11.48 -14.38 7.91
CA THR A 412 12.21 -13.13 7.70
C THR A 412 12.69 -12.94 6.25
N ALA A 413 12.26 -13.78 5.30
CA ALA A 413 12.53 -13.57 3.88
C ALA A 413 12.14 -12.15 3.43
N ASP A 414 12.97 -11.57 2.55
CA ASP A 414 12.80 -10.21 2.04
C ASP A 414 11.70 -10.10 0.97
N MET A 415 11.38 -11.22 0.30
CA MET A 415 10.24 -11.40 -0.62
C MET A 415 9.74 -12.84 -0.59
N THR A 416 8.46 -13.08 -0.91
CA THR A 416 7.91 -14.46 -1.05
C THR A 416 6.97 -14.60 -2.25
N ALA A 417 6.82 -15.83 -2.78
CA ALA A 417 5.75 -16.15 -3.73
C ALA A 417 5.19 -17.55 -3.53
N GLY A 418 3.85 -17.67 -3.44
CA GLY A 418 3.16 -18.96 -3.27
C GLY A 418 3.36 -19.61 -1.89
N ILE A 419 3.71 -18.82 -0.87
CA ILE A 419 3.96 -19.28 0.51
C ILE A 419 2.78 -18.84 1.41
N ALA A 420 2.45 -19.66 2.41
CA ALA A 420 1.61 -19.26 3.55
C ALA A 420 2.37 -19.40 4.88
N ILE A 421 2.00 -18.59 5.87
CA ILE A 421 2.25 -18.89 7.29
C ILE A 421 1.19 -19.91 7.71
N VAL A 422 1.60 -21.03 8.33
CA VAL A 422 0.68 -22.14 8.66
C VAL A 422 0.71 -22.58 10.13
N ASP A 423 1.71 -22.15 10.89
CA ASP A 423 1.89 -22.52 12.32
C ASP A 423 2.91 -21.57 12.99
N THR A 424 3.16 -21.74 14.30
CA THR A 424 4.41 -21.29 14.94
C THR A 424 5.18 -22.47 15.52
N ASP A 425 6.51 -22.35 15.61
CA ASP A 425 7.36 -23.37 16.21
C ASP A 425 7.50 -23.19 17.75
N GLU A 426 8.29 -24.07 18.39
CA GLU A 426 8.56 -24.02 19.84
C GLU A 426 9.20 -22.70 20.34
N ARG A 427 9.64 -21.84 19.43
CA ARG A 427 10.25 -20.52 19.70
C ARG A 427 9.31 -19.37 19.36
N ASP A 428 8.03 -19.67 19.10
CA ASP A 428 7.01 -18.76 18.56
C ASP A 428 7.39 -18.13 17.20
N CYS A 429 8.28 -18.77 16.44
CA CYS A 429 8.68 -18.32 15.11
C CYS A 429 7.68 -18.82 14.05
N PRO A 430 7.15 -17.96 13.15
CA PRO A 430 6.17 -18.38 12.15
C PRO A 430 6.75 -19.42 11.17
N VAL A 431 6.03 -20.52 11.01
CA VAL A 431 6.34 -21.65 10.12
C VAL A 431 5.70 -21.42 8.76
N LEU A 432 6.49 -21.55 7.70
CA LEU A 432 6.09 -21.30 6.32
C LEU A 432 5.83 -22.59 5.56
N SER A 433 4.85 -22.58 4.64
CA SER A 433 4.54 -23.73 3.78
C SER A 433 4.34 -23.32 2.31
N PRO A 434 4.93 -24.05 1.34
CA PRO A 434 4.67 -23.86 -0.08
C PRO A 434 3.26 -24.35 -0.46
N LEU A 435 2.44 -23.44 -0.97
CA LEU A 435 1.07 -23.68 -1.44
C LEU A 435 1.02 -24.30 -2.85
N ARG A 436 2.13 -24.22 -3.60
CA ARG A 436 2.28 -24.80 -4.94
C ARG A 436 3.75 -25.23 -5.19
N PRO A 437 4.01 -26.15 -6.14
CA PRO A 437 5.34 -26.32 -6.73
C PRO A 437 5.90 -24.98 -7.24
N GLY A 438 7.20 -24.76 -7.07
CA GLY A 438 7.86 -23.50 -7.47
C GLY A 438 7.50 -22.30 -6.58
N ALA A 439 6.96 -22.53 -5.38
CA ALA A 439 6.84 -21.50 -4.36
C ALA A 439 8.20 -21.24 -3.69
N TRP A 440 8.50 -20.00 -3.33
CA TRP A 440 9.85 -19.60 -2.94
C TRP A 440 9.94 -18.50 -1.87
N LEU A 441 11.12 -18.45 -1.24
CA LEU A 441 11.57 -17.44 -0.28
C LEU A 441 12.80 -16.72 -0.85
N GLY A 442 12.73 -15.40 -1.04
CA GLY A 442 13.84 -14.58 -1.51
C GLY A 442 14.55 -13.88 -0.35
N PHE A 443 15.87 -14.03 -0.29
CA PHE A 443 16.74 -13.34 0.66
C PHE A 443 17.66 -12.40 -0.13
N LEU A 444 17.54 -11.09 0.13
CA LEU A 444 18.15 -10.07 -0.73
C LEU A 444 19.40 -9.44 -0.10
N ARG A 445 20.32 -9.03 -0.97
CA ARG A 445 21.59 -8.33 -0.68
C ARG A 445 22.45 -9.10 0.32
N CYS A 446 22.46 -10.43 0.23
CA CYS A 446 23.08 -11.31 1.20
C CYS A 446 24.61 -11.12 1.24
N GLU A 447 25.16 -10.92 2.42
CA GLU A 447 26.61 -10.88 2.68
C GLU A 447 27.07 -12.32 2.93
N THR A 448 27.76 -12.90 1.95
CA THR A 448 28.08 -14.34 1.88
C THR A 448 29.34 -14.73 2.65
N ALA A 449 30.12 -13.75 3.10
CA ALA A 449 31.36 -13.95 3.81
C ALA A 449 31.18 -14.87 5.03
N GLY A 450 31.96 -15.96 5.07
CA GLY A 450 31.87 -17.01 6.07
C GLY A 450 31.13 -18.27 5.59
N ALA A 451 30.03 -18.14 4.84
CA ALA A 451 29.17 -19.27 4.51
C ALA A 451 29.86 -20.30 3.59
N ARG A 452 29.76 -21.58 3.95
CA ARG A 452 30.31 -22.75 3.23
C ARG A 452 29.30 -23.89 3.08
N ARG A 453 28.27 -23.89 3.91
CA ARG A 453 27.11 -24.79 3.88
C ARG A 453 25.83 -23.96 3.93
N TRP A 454 24.75 -24.57 3.50
CA TRP A 454 23.41 -24.08 3.76
C TRP A 454 22.51 -25.22 4.20
N GLY A 455 21.35 -24.89 4.74
CA GLY A 455 20.37 -25.88 5.16
C GLY A 455 18.98 -25.32 5.33
N VAL A 456 18.04 -26.25 5.51
CA VAL A 456 16.68 -25.95 5.95
C VAL A 456 16.33 -26.77 7.18
N VAL A 457 15.53 -26.19 8.06
CA VAL A 457 14.96 -26.83 9.24
C VAL A 457 13.45 -26.79 9.11
N GLY A 458 12.83 -27.96 9.10
CA GLY A 458 11.39 -28.08 8.91
C GLY A 458 10.88 -29.52 8.85
N ASP A 459 9.58 -29.65 8.72
CA ASP A 459 8.90 -30.94 8.58
C ASP A 459 8.40 -31.14 7.16
N ASN A 460 8.54 -32.36 6.64
CA ASN A 460 7.89 -32.80 5.41
C ASN A 460 6.73 -33.72 5.79
N LEU A 461 5.50 -33.28 5.53
CA LEU A 461 4.28 -34.03 5.86
C LEU A 461 3.86 -35.02 4.74
N GLY A 462 4.64 -35.14 3.66
CA GLY A 462 4.38 -36.04 2.54
C GLY A 462 4.96 -37.46 2.72
N ASP A 463 4.65 -38.34 1.76
CA ASP A 463 5.14 -39.73 1.68
C ASP A 463 6.55 -39.86 1.07
N ARG A 464 7.05 -38.79 0.45
CA ARG A 464 8.30 -38.76 -0.35
C ARG A 464 9.18 -37.57 0.01
N PRO A 465 10.50 -37.65 -0.23
CA PRO A 465 11.37 -36.50 -0.07
C PRO A 465 10.94 -35.33 -0.98
N VAL A 466 10.87 -34.12 -0.42
CA VAL A 466 10.65 -32.89 -1.22
C VAL A 466 12.00 -32.26 -1.51
N ILE A 467 12.22 -31.90 -2.78
CA ILE A 467 13.42 -31.16 -3.18
C ILE A 467 13.25 -29.67 -2.85
N VAL A 468 14.28 -29.10 -2.24
CA VAL A 468 14.45 -27.66 -2.02
C VAL A 468 15.72 -27.22 -2.72
N GLU A 469 15.61 -26.24 -3.60
CA GLU A 469 16.68 -25.74 -4.46
C GLU A 469 17.11 -24.34 -3.99
N LEU A 470 18.41 -24.07 -4.00
CA LEU A 470 18.96 -22.73 -3.75
C LEU A 470 19.40 -22.12 -5.09
N HIS A 471 18.79 -21.03 -5.50
CA HIS A 471 19.11 -20.31 -6.74
C HIS A 471 19.83 -19.00 -6.45
N ALA A 472 20.70 -18.60 -7.38
CA ALA A 472 21.31 -17.27 -7.40
C ALA A 472 20.42 -16.25 -8.12
N ASP A 473 20.37 -15.03 -7.58
CA ASP A 473 19.86 -13.78 -8.18
C ASP A 473 18.36 -13.72 -8.55
N SER A 474 17.69 -14.86 -8.75
CA SER A 474 16.23 -14.96 -8.93
C SER A 474 15.74 -16.39 -8.66
N ALA A 475 14.43 -16.58 -8.48
CA ALA A 475 13.84 -17.92 -8.30
C ALA A 475 13.91 -18.81 -9.55
N ASP A 476 14.06 -18.23 -10.75
CA ASP A 476 14.31 -18.94 -12.01
C ASP A 476 15.81 -18.92 -12.41
N GLY A 477 16.69 -18.53 -11.46
CA GLY A 477 18.12 -18.34 -11.68
C GLY A 477 18.95 -19.63 -11.60
N PRO A 478 20.29 -19.54 -11.72
CA PRO A 478 21.18 -20.69 -11.64
C PRO A 478 21.05 -21.42 -10.30
N VAL A 479 20.76 -22.72 -10.33
CA VAL A 479 20.76 -23.58 -9.13
C VAL A 479 22.20 -23.73 -8.62
N LEU A 480 22.43 -23.27 -7.39
CA LEU A 480 23.70 -23.33 -6.68
C LEU A 480 23.89 -24.67 -5.95
N SER A 481 22.82 -25.20 -5.36
CA SER A 481 22.82 -26.38 -4.50
C SER A 481 21.39 -26.87 -4.25
N LEU A 482 21.21 -28.12 -3.83
CA LEU A 482 19.90 -28.74 -3.60
C LEU A 482 19.89 -29.63 -2.35
N LEU A 483 18.71 -29.74 -1.73
CA LEU A 483 18.44 -30.55 -0.54
C LEU A 483 17.24 -31.46 -0.82
N ALA A 484 17.32 -32.72 -0.42
CA ALA A 484 16.17 -33.62 -0.36
C ALA A 484 15.69 -33.72 1.10
N VAL A 485 14.56 -33.10 1.43
CA VAL A 485 14.00 -33.13 2.79
C VAL A 485 13.16 -34.39 2.93
N PRO A 486 13.59 -35.42 3.70
CA PRO A 486 12.86 -36.67 3.83
C PRO A 486 11.54 -36.49 4.59
N PRO A 487 10.55 -37.39 4.43
CA PRO A 487 9.35 -37.44 5.27
C PRO A 487 9.67 -37.37 6.77
N ALA A 488 8.87 -36.63 7.53
CA ALA A 488 9.08 -36.46 8.96
C ALA A 488 8.83 -37.77 9.74
N THR A 489 9.91 -38.36 10.26
CA THR A 489 9.87 -39.59 11.09
C THR A 489 10.00 -39.31 12.59
N ALA A 490 10.25 -38.06 12.97
CA ALA A 490 10.48 -37.62 14.34
C ALA A 490 9.37 -36.66 14.83
N ARG A 491 9.38 -36.33 16.12
CA ARG A 491 8.51 -35.29 16.72
C ARG A 491 9.10 -33.88 16.66
N HIS A 492 10.28 -33.71 16.06
CA HIS A 492 11.00 -32.44 15.99
C HIS A 492 11.42 -32.17 14.53
N PRO A 493 11.50 -30.88 14.12
CA PRO A 493 11.87 -30.51 12.75
C PRO A 493 13.16 -31.17 12.26
N THR A 494 13.13 -31.64 11.01
CA THR A 494 14.30 -32.23 10.36
C THR A 494 15.22 -31.13 9.84
N ALA A 495 16.50 -31.17 10.23
CA ALA A 495 17.54 -30.29 9.71
C ALA A 495 18.30 -31.01 8.58
N VAL A 496 18.28 -30.45 7.37
CA VAL A 496 19.00 -30.99 6.20
C VAL A 496 19.95 -29.93 5.68
N THR A 497 21.20 -30.29 5.42
CA THR A 497 22.25 -29.35 4.99
C THR A 497 23.08 -29.90 3.83
N ALA A 498 23.61 -29.01 2.99
CA ALA A 498 24.52 -29.32 1.89
C ALA A 498 25.64 -28.28 1.80
N ALA A 499 26.67 -28.57 1.00
CA ALA A 499 27.70 -27.59 0.68
C ALA A 499 27.14 -26.46 -0.19
N LEU A 500 27.70 -25.26 -0.01
CA LEU A 500 27.57 -24.15 -0.95
C LEU A 500 28.74 -24.16 -1.93
N PRO A 501 28.51 -23.83 -3.22
CA PRO A 501 29.60 -23.43 -4.11
C PRO A 501 30.18 -22.07 -3.65
N PRO A 502 31.37 -21.67 -4.14
CA PRO A 502 31.89 -20.32 -3.91
C PRO A 502 30.91 -19.26 -4.43
N LEU A 503 30.46 -18.35 -3.55
CA LEU A 503 29.54 -17.26 -3.89
C LEU A 503 30.29 -15.92 -4.06
N PRO A 504 29.74 -14.96 -4.83
CA PRO A 504 30.19 -13.57 -4.80
C PRO A 504 30.04 -12.96 -3.38
N GLU A 505 30.80 -11.92 -3.05
CA GLU A 505 30.73 -11.24 -1.73
C GLU A 505 29.29 -10.82 -1.36
N ARG A 506 28.52 -10.40 -2.38
CA ARG A 506 27.09 -10.11 -2.30
C ARG A 506 26.36 -10.74 -3.48
N CYS A 507 25.25 -11.42 -3.21
CA CYS A 507 24.29 -11.89 -4.19
C CYS A 507 22.89 -11.92 -3.57
N ASP A 508 21.86 -12.13 -4.39
CA ASP A 508 20.52 -12.47 -3.90
C ASP A 508 20.37 -14.01 -3.92
N LEU A 509 19.63 -14.58 -2.97
CA LEU A 509 19.46 -16.03 -2.82
C LEU A 509 18.00 -16.41 -2.70
N PHE A 510 17.56 -17.39 -3.49
CA PHE A 510 16.17 -17.84 -3.53
C PHE A 510 16.07 -19.31 -3.14
N VAL A 511 15.31 -19.61 -2.09
CA VAL A 511 15.01 -20.98 -1.63
C VAL A 511 13.69 -21.39 -2.27
N VAL A 512 13.74 -22.29 -3.25
CA VAL A 512 12.62 -22.72 -4.08
C VAL A 512 12.18 -24.13 -3.68
N CYS A 513 10.88 -24.33 -3.45
CA CYS A 513 10.30 -25.62 -3.08
C CYS A 513 9.71 -26.32 -4.30
N ALA A 514 10.26 -27.47 -4.68
CA ALA A 514 9.79 -28.22 -5.86
C ALA A 514 8.39 -28.85 -5.68
N ALA A 515 7.91 -29.00 -4.44
CA ALA A 515 6.57 -29.51 -4.13
C ALA A 515 5.98 -28.86 -2.87
N THR A 516 4.69 -29.13 -2.63
CA THR A 516 3.95 -28.73 -1.42
C THR A 516 4.20 -29.67 -0.24
N GLY A 517 3.67 -29.36 0.94
CA GLY A 517 3.71 -30.25 2.11
C GLY A 517 4.90 -30.08 3.05
N LEU A 518 5.85 -29.19 2.71
CA LEU A 518 6.89 -28.72 3.64
C LEU A 518 6.34 -27.73 4.66
N ARG A 519 6.99 -27.69 5.83
CA ARG A 519 6.79 -26.73 6.92
C ARG A 519 8.16 -26.23 7.38
N LEU A 520 8.62 -25.12 6.81
CA LEU A 520 9.96 -24.55 7.03
C LEU A 520 9.91 -23.48 8.13
N SER A 521 10.73 -23.61 9.16
CA SER A 521 10.87 -22.59 10.22
C SER A 521 12.14 -21.76 10.07
N VAL A 522 13.25 -22.37 9.64
CA VAL A 522 14.58 -21.76 9.59
C VAL A 522 15.36 -22.21 8.35
N ILE A 523 16.16 -21.29 7.80
CA ILE A 523 17.24 -21.53 6.84
C ILE A 523 18.58 -21.33 7.58
N THR A 524 19.56 -22.21 7.40
CA THR A 524 20.91 -22.03 7.96
C THR A 524 21.94 -21.74 6.87
N PHE A 525 22.99 -21.03 7.25
CA PHE A 525 24.16 -20.76 6.42
C PHE A 525 25.39 -20.78 7.36
N ASP A 526 26.26 -21.76 7.18
CA ASP A 526 27.30 -22.15 8.14
C ASP A 526 28.69 -22.22 7.47
#